data_AF-A0A2E0WNI0-F1
#
_entry.id   AF-A0A2E0WNI0-F1
#
_cell.length_a   1.000
_cell.length_b   1.000
_cell.length_c   1.000
_cell.angle_alpha   90.00
_cell.angle_beta   90.00
_cell.angle_gamma   90.00
#
_symmetry.space_group_name_H-M   'P 1'
#
loop_
_entity.id
_entity.type
_entity.pdbx_description
1 polymer ?
#
loop_
_entity_poly.entity_id
_entity_poly.type
_entity_poly.pdbx_seq_one_letter_code
_entity_poly.pdbx_strand_id
1 'polypeptide(L)'
;MRLLFSILLVVIGQGCTSLGFADEPTQQSDPCQQKGEQFTIRHHENRALTICPVDAPASCHEDFYLQAYEHREADLNQDGLSDKISILYSGLVGINDDVHYYAVYLACRDGRYRQVMFDAFTTVDPASSPDINGYLPLRVTRSCYDASSGQYVTRQYSVKYNLETALYGPPNDNEALRDFCGGYEQAQPGQIVN
;
A
#
# COMPACT_ATOMS: atom_id res chain seq x y z
N MET A 1 -33.04 -52.76 57.99
CA MET A 1 -34.14 -53.50 57.33
C MET A 1 -33.93 -53.39 55.82
N ARG A 2 -33.71 -54.53 55.17
CA ARG A 2 -33.78 -54.85 53.72
C ARG A 2 -33.04 -53.98 52.68
N LEU A 3 -32.00 -54.62 52.13
CA LEU A 3 -31.53 -54.56 50.74
C LEU A 3 -32.64 -54.68 49.69
N LEU A 4 -32.40 -54.12 48.49
CA LEU A 4 -32.56 -54.71 47.13
C LEU A 4 -32.20 -53.60 46.09
N PHE A 5 -31.02 -53.59 45.45
CA PHE A 5 -30.56 -54.30 44.24
C PHE A 5 -31.18 -53.87 42.89
N SER A 6 -30.30 -53.30 42.04
CA SER A 6 -30.17 -53.39 40.56
C SER A 6 -31.33 -52.87 39.67
N ILE A 7 -31.09 -52.19 38.54
CA ILE A 7 -30.53 -52.65 37.24
C ILE A 7 -30.22 -51.36 36.42
N LEU A 8 -28.97 -51.10 35.99
CA LEU A 8 -28.32 -51.41 34.69
C LEU A 8 -28.68 -50.48 33.49
N LEU A 9 -27.63 -49.83 32.98
CA LEU A 9 -27.31 -49.30 31.63
C LEU A 9 -28.42 -48.88 30.66
N VAL A 10 -28.25 -47.68 30.05
CA VAL A 10 -27.86 -47.55 28.62
C VAL A 10 -26.92 -46.34 28.46
N VAL A 11 -25.76 -46.56 27.84
CA VAL A 11 -24.82 -45.56 27.33
C VAL A 11 -25.03 -45.43 25.82
N ILE A 12 -24.54 -44.34 25.23
CA ILE A 12 -24.29 -44.07 23.80
C ILE A 12 -25.47 -43.38 23.08
N GLY A 13 -25.32 -42.22 22.44
CA GLY A 13 -24.14 -41.40 22.19
C GLY A 13 -24.58 -39.96 21.95
N GLN A 14 -23.89 -39.03 22.61
CA GLN A 14 -23.95 -37.64 22.24
C GLN A 14 -23.21 -37.50 20.91
N GLY A 15 -23.98 -37.34 19.84
CA GLY A 15 -23.46 -36.87 18.55
C GLY A 15 -22.82 -35.51 18.78
N CYS A 16 -21.51 -35.51 18.95
CA CYS A 16 -20.69 -34.32 18.96
C CYS A 16 -20.65 -33.85 17.50
N THR A 17 -21.59 -33.00 17.10
CA THR A 17 -21.44 -32.20 15.88
C THR A 17 -20.38 -31.15 16.21
N SER A 18 -19.11 -31.51 16.03
CA SER A 18 -18.05 -30.52 15.94
C SER A 18 -18.38 -29.64 14.74
N LEU A 19 -18.84 -28.42 15.03
CA LEU A 19 -18.79 -27.31 14.09
C LEU A 19 -17.34 -27.26 13.58
N GLY A 20 -17.13 -27.73 12.36
CA GLY A 20 -15.92 -27.40 11.62
C GLY A 20 -15.94 -25.90 11.44
N PHE A 21 -15.21 -25.19 12.31
CA PHE A 21 -14.77 -23.85 11.99
C PHE A 21 -14.04 -23.98 10.65
N ALA A 22 -14.54 -23.26 9.65
CA ALA A 22 -13.79 -23.05 8.42
C ALA A 22 -12.41 -22.55 8.84
N ASP A 23 -11.37 -23.20 8.32
CA ASP A 23 -9.98 -22.83 8.54
C ASP A 23 -9.82 -21.30 8.45
N GLU A 24 -9.21 -20.73 9.48
CA GLU A 24 -8.77 -19.34 9.53
C GLU A 24 -7.96 -19.00 8.28
N PRO A 25 -8.04 -17.76 7.74
CA PRO A 25 -7.11 -17.35 6.69
C PRO A 25 -5.67 -17.52 7.22
N THR A 26 -4.93 -18.43 6.58
CA THR A 26 -3.54 -18.76 6.88
C THR A 26 -2.65 -17.51 6.82
N GLN A 27 -2.20 -17.07 8.00
CA GLN A 27 -0.97 -16.33 8.31
C GLN A 27 -0.48 -15.27 7.29
N GLN A 28 -0.83 -14.01 7.54
CA GLN A 28 -0.12 -12.86 6.96
C GLN A 28 1.25 -12.72 7.64
N SER A 29 2.32 -13.20 7.02
CA SER A 29 3.68 -12.89 7.46
C SER A 29 4.54 -12.37 6.30
N ASP A 30 4.55 -11.05 6.11
CA ASP A 30 5.82 -10.39 5.81
C ASP A 30 5.90 -8.92 6.25
N PRO A 31 6.28 -8.68 7.51
CA PRO A 31 6.84 -7.40 7.99
C PRO A 31 8.37 -7.36 7.80
N CYS A 32 8.74 -7.58 6.53
CA CYS A 32 9.99 -7.38 5.79
C CYS A 32 11.22 -8.29 6.00
N GLN A 33 11.13 -9.61 5.78
CA GLN A 33 12.33 -10.43 5.50
C GLN A 33 12.39 -10.98 4.06
N GLN A 34 13.32 -10.37 3.29
CA GLN A 34 14.16 -10.87 2.18
C GLN A 34 13.93 -10.44 0.71
N LYS A 35 12.97 -9.59 0.36
CA LYS A 35 12.96 -8.96 -0.99
C LYS A 35 12.53 -7.50 -0.96
N GLY A 36 13.17 -6.69 -1.80
CA GLY A 36 12.93 -5.25 -1.96
C GLY A 36 13.99 -4.38 -1.30
N GLU A 37 14.13 -3.15 -1.81
CA GLU A 37 15.03 -2.15 -1.22
C GLU A 37 14.50 -1.73 0.16
N GLN A 38 15.42 -1.68 1.12
CA GLN A 38 15.10 -1.33 2.50
C GLN A 38 15.68 0.02 2.88
N PHE A 39 14.94 0.71 3.74
CA PHE A 39 15.21 2.08 4.11
C PHE A 39 15.08 2.26 5.62
N THR A 40 15.84 3.21 6.15
CA THR A 40 15.52 3.86 7.43
C THR A 40 14.84 5.18 7.15
N ILE A 41 13.74 5.47 7.84
CA ILE A 41 13.01 6.74 7.74
C ILE A 41 13.10 7.44 9.10
N ARG A 42 13.58 8.68 9.10
CA ARG A 42 13.63 9.54 10.30
C ARG A 42 12.69 10.72 10.11
N HIS A 43 11.86 10.97 11.12
CA HIS A 43 10.95 12.11 11.14
C HIS A 43 11.63 13.34 11.77
N HIS A 44 11.36 14.50 11.21
CA HIS A 44 11.80 15.80 11.69
C HIS A 44 10.59 16.72 11.95
N GLU A 45 10.87 17.97 12.32
CA GLU A 45 9.84 19.00 12.43
C GLU A 45 9.11 19.22 11.10
N ASN A 46 7.87 19.72 11.17
CA ASN A 46 7.05 20.04 10.00
C ASN A 46 6.86 18.88 9.00
N ARG A 47 6.85 17.63 9.50
CA ARG A 47 6.64 16.41 8.70
C ARG A 47 7.74 16.12 7.68
N ALA A 48 8.88 16.80 7.76
CA ALA A 48 10.03 16.50 6.91
C ALA A 48 10.60 15.11 7.28
N LEU A 49 11.10 14.40 6.27
CA LEU A 49 11.64 13.05 6.39
C LEU A 49 13.08 13.00 5.88
N THR A 50 13.92 12.21 6.55
CA THR A 50 15.16 11.69 5.94
C THR A 50 14.96 10.21 5.65
N ILE A 51 15.10 9.84 4.38
CA ILE A 51 14.94 8.47 3.89
C ILE A 51 16.31 8.02 3.39
N CYS A 52 16.87 6.97 4.00
CA CYS A 52 18.18 6.44 3.63
C CYS A 52 18.07 4.96 3.25
N PRO A 53 18.58 4.53 2.08
CA PRO A 53 18.72 3.12 1.80
C PRO A 53 19.66 2.47 2.83
N VAL A 54 19.41 1.21 3.18
CA VAL A 54 20.21 0.46 4.17
C VAL A 54 21.50 -0.08 3.54
N ASP A 55 21.54 -0.30 2.23
CA ASP A 55 22.69 -0.87 1.51
C ASP A 55 23.74 0.18 1.11
N ALA A 56 25.02 -0.23 1.06
CA ALA A 56 26.18 0.64 0.85
C ALA A 56 26.57 0.86 -0.63
N PRO A 57 27.08 2.04 -1.02
CA PRO A 57 27.20 3.25 -0.20
C PRO A 57 25.83 3.93 -0.05
N ALA A 58 25.33 3.99 1.18
CA ALA A 58 24.14 4.75 1.51
C ALA A 58 24.50 6.23 1.47
N SER A 59 24.54 6.83 0.28
CA SER A 59 24.22 8.26 0.20
C SER A 59 22.75 8.34 0.60
N CYS A 60 22.50 8.58 1.89
CA CYS A 60 21.22 9.11 2.33
C CYS A 60 20.82 10.22 1.35
N HIS A 61 19.55 10.31 1.01
CA HIS A 61 19.04 11.44 0.23
C HIS A 61 19.16 12.71 1.10
N GLU A 62 20.38 13.22 1.29
CA GLU A 62 20.74 14.50 1.90
C GLU A 62 20.93 15.57 0.82
N ASP A 63 20.80 15.19 -0.46
CA ASP A 63 20.86 16.11 -1.57
C ASP A 63 19.71 17.11 -1.43
N PHE A 64 20.07 18.38 -1.32
CA PHE A 64 19.22 19.56 -1.39
C PHE A 64 18.13 19.50 -2.50
N TYR A 65 18.32 18.64 -3.50
CA TYR A 65 17.45 18.41 -4.64
C TYR A 65 16.32 17.39 -4.42
N LEU A 66 16.31 16.61 -3.34
CA LEU A 66 15.23 15.65 -3.03
C LEU A 66 14.72 15.85 -1.61
N GLN A 67 13.69 16.67 -1.46
CA GLN A 67 13.03 16.88 -0.17
C GLN A 67 11.90 15.87 0.01
N ALA A 68 11.92 15.15 1.13
CA ALA A 68 10.88 14.19 1.47
C ALA A 68 9.98 14.73 2.59
N TYR A 69 8.68 14.61 2.39
CA TYR A 69 7.68 14.95 3.41
C TYR A 69 6.71 13.81 3.59
N GLU A 70 6.27 13.60 4.82
CA GLU A 70 5.19 12.69 5.10
C GLU A 70 3.89 13.23 4.50
N HIS A 71 3.24 12.41 3.68
CA HIS A 71 1.90 12.70 3.19
C HIS A 71 0.86 12.12 4.14
N ARG A 72 1.00 10.82 4.47
CA ARG A 72 0.03 10.08 5.26
C ARG A 72 0.66 8.84 5.88
N GLU A 73 0.10 8.42 7.00
CA GLU A 73 0.37 7.13 7.65
C GLU A 73 -0.88 6.26 7.62
N ALA A 74 -0.69 4.96 7.41
CA ALA A 74 -1.76 3.96 7.46
C ALA A 74 -1.15 2.57 7.68
N ASP A 75 -1.91 1.64 8.21
CA ASP A 75 -1.56 0.21 8.22
C ASP A 75 -2.08 -0.40 6.90
N LEU A 76 -1.26 -0.42 5.85
CA LEU A 76 -1.68 -0.80 4.51
C LEU A 76 -1.84 -2.31 4.38
N ASN A 77 -1.09 -3.11 5.14
CA ASN A 77 -1.13 -4.56 5.10
C ASN A 77 -1.83 -5.17 6.33
N GLN A 78 -2.46 -4.36 7.18
CA GLN A 78 -3.22 -4.81 8.35
C GLN A 78 -2.38 -5.62 9.36
N ASP A 79 -1.07 -5.35 9.45
CA ASP A 79 -0.14 -6.06 10.33
C ASP A 79 0.07 -5.37 11.70
N GLY A 80 -0.59 -4.24 11.93
CA GLY A 80 -0.50 -3.42 13.12
C GLY A 80 0.67 -2.44 13.15
N LEU A 81 1.49 -2.38 12.10
CA LEU A 81 2.56 -1.41 11.94
C LEU A 81 2.10 -0.22 11.07
N SER A 82 2.64 0.97 11.36
CA SER A 82 2.31 2.19 10.62
C SER A 82 3.22 2.35 9.40
N ASP A 83 2.67 2.06 8.23
CA ASP A 83 3.29 2.27 6.92
C ASP A 83 3.30 3.76 6.55
N LYS A 84 4.21 4.13 5.63
CA LYS A 84 4.39 5.53 5.23
C LYS A 84 4.02 5.74 3.77
N ILE A 85 3.30 6.83 3.52
CA ILE A 85 3.12 7.44 2.21
C ILE A 85 3.83 8.78 2.26
N SER A 86 4.82 8.97 1.40
CA SER A 86 5.69 10.14 1.39
C SER A 86 5.62 10.84 0.04
N ILE A 87 5.67 12.17 0.07
CA ILE A 87 5.89 13.00 -1.11
C ILE A 87 7.39 13.28 -1.22
N LEU A 88 7.94 13.09 -2.42
CA LEU A 88 9.31 13.38 -2.79
C LEU A 88 9.31 14.52 -3.81
N TYR A 89 9.78 15.69 -3.39
CA TYR A 89 9.98 16.84 -4.26
C TYR A 89 11.37 16.76 -4.89
N SER A 90 11.43 16.56 -6.20
CA SER A 90 12.66 16.78 -6.95
C SER A 90 12.78 18.25 -7.32
N GLY A 91 13.87 18.92 -6.93
CA GLY A 91 14.22 20.28 -7.37
C GLY A 91 14.54 20.39 -8.86
N LEU A 92 14.18 19.39 -9.67
CA LEU A 92 14.22 19.44 -11.13
C LEU A 92 13.11 20.37 -11.61
N VAL A 93 13.48 21.64 -11.72
CA VAL A 93 12.68 22.75 -12.25
C VAL A 93 12.09 22.36 -13.62
N GLY A 94 10.76 22.31 -13.72
CA GLY A 94 10.08 22.15 -15.02
C GLY A 94 8.83 21.27 -15.03
N ILE A 95 8.55 20.53 -13.95
CA ILE A 95 7.28 19.83 -13.77
C ILE A 95 6.35 20.79 -13.03
N ASN A 96 5.13 21.03 -13.55
CA ASN A 96 4.13 21.89 -12.91
C ASN A 96 3.96 21.52 -11.43
N ASP A 97 3.67 22.52 -10.60
CA ASP A 97 3.57 22.43 -9.14
C ASP A 97 2.57 21.37 -8.60
N ASP A 98 1.74 20.77 -9.48
CA ASP A 98 0.67 19.83 -9.13
C ASP A 98 1.04 18.34 -9.28
N VAL A 99 2.24 18.00 -9.76
CA VAL A 99 2.69 16.60 -9.86
C VAL A 99 3.80 16.35 -8.86
N HIS A 100 3.63 15.29 -8.07
CA HIS A 100 4.61 14.87 -7.08
C HIS A 100 5.00 13.42 -7.30
N TYR A 101 6.23 13.07 -6.96
CA TYR A 101 6.60 11.67 -6.81
C TYR A 101 6.14 11.20 -5.44
N TYR A 102 5.35 10.14 -5.42
CA TYR A 102 4.94 9.48 -4.20
C TYR A 102 5.73 8.20 -4.01
N ALA A 103 6.27 8.02 -2.80
CA ALA A 103 6.84 6.76 -2.36
C ALA A 103 5.98 6.16 -1.25
N VAL A 104 5.75 4.84 -1.32
CA VAL A 104 5.02 4.08 -0.31
C VAL A 104 5.95 3.05 0.30
N TYR A 105 5.94 2.97 1.62
CA TYR A 105 6.83 2.13 2.40
C TYR A 105 6.06 1.30 3.40
N LEU A 106 6.23 -0.02 3.36
CA LEU A 106 5.73 -0.91 4.41
C LEU A 106 6.71 -0.94 5.59
N ALA A 107 6.18 -0.84 6.81
CA ALA A 107 6.93 -0.90 8.04
C ALA A 107 7.34 -2.34 8.36
N CYS A 108 8.55 -2.49 8.87
CA CYS A 108 9.14 -3.78 9.20
C CYS A 108 9.25 -3.95 10.71
N ARG A 109 9.23 -5.19 11.21
CA ARG A 109 9.32 -5.48 12.66
C ARG A 109 10.61 -5.01 13.31
N ASP A 110 11.67 -4.87 12.53
CA ASP A 110 12.97 -4.39 12.99
C ASP A 110 13.13 -2.86 12.94
N GLY A 111 12.05 -2.13 12.62
CA GLY A 111 12.03 -0.67 12.52
C GLY A 111 12.54 -0.12 11.20
N ARG A 112 12.90 -0.99 10.24
CA ARG A 112 13.17 -0.58 8.85
C ARG A 112 11.87 -0.43 8.06
N TYR A 113 12.01 0.00 6.82
CA TYR A 113 10.93 0.19 5.87
C TYR A 113 11.30 -0.46 4.54
N ARG A 114 10.34 -1.11 3.86
CA ARG A 114 10.51 -1.58 2.49
C ARG A 114 9.73 -0.67 1.53
N GLN A 115 10.39 -0.14 0.51
CA GLN A 115 9.67 0.60 -0.53
C GLN A 115 8.86 -0.37 -1.40
N VAL A 116 7.58 -0.06 -1.59
CA VAL A 116 6.64 -0.86 -2.37
C VAL A 116 5.96 -0.08 -3.49
N MET A 117 6.22 1.21 -3.60
CA MET A 117 5.79 2.07 -4.71
C MET A 117 6.71 3.27 -4.81
N PHE A 118 7.02 3.68 -6.04
CA PHE A 118 7.60 4.98 -6.37
C PHE A 118 7.10 5.40 -7.75
N ASP A 119 6.19 6.37 -7.80
CA ASP A 119 5.57 6.80 -9.06
C ASP A 119 5.02 8.24 -8.95
N ALA A 120 4.76 8.87 -10.09
CA ALA A 120 4.19 10.21 -10.19
C ALA A 120 2.66 10.17 -10.08
N PHE A 121 2.12 10.97 -9.16
CA PHE A 121 0.69 11.17 -8.97
C PHE A 121 0.41 12.61 -8.52
N THR A 122 -0.85 13.03 -8.64
CA THR A 122 -1.32 14.29 -8.05
C THR A 122 -1.79 14.06 -6.61
N THR A 123 -2.48 12.95 -6.33
CA THR A 123 -2.83 12.53 -4.97
C THR A 123 -2.70 11.02 -4.80
N VAL A 124 -2.43 10.58 -3.57
CA VAL A 124 -2.37 9.16 -3.19
C VAL A 124 -3.00 8.99 -1.80
N ASP A 125 -4.13 8.29 -1.74
CA ASP A 125 -4.84 8.00 -0.50
C ASP A 125 -5.17 6.51 -0.37
N PRO A 126 -4.95 5.88 0.79
CA PRO A 126 -5.40 4.52 1.00
C PRO A 126 -6.94 4.44 0.94
N ALA A 127 -7.44 3.33 0.44
CA ALA A 127 -8.85 2.96 0.53
C ALA A 127 -9.27 2.77 2.00
N SER A 128 -10.57 2.79 2.25
CA SER A 128 -11.13 2.56 3.60
C SER A 128 -11.21 1.09 4.00
N SER A 129 -11.04 0.17 3.05
CA SER A 129 -11.18 -1.26 3.27
C SER A 129 -10.13 -2.03 2.48
N PRO A 130 -9.55 -3.11 3.04
CA PRO A 130 -8.60 -3.94 2.34
C PRO A 130 -9.26 -4.72 1.21
N ASP A 131 -8.45 -5.13 0.25
CA ASP A 131 -8.85 -6.07 -0.79
C ASP A 131 -8.83 -7.52 -0.29
N ILE A 132 -9.01 -8.46 -1.21
CA ILE A 132 -9.02 -9.89 -0.92
C ILE A 132 -7.68 -10.41 -0.38
N ASN A 133 -6.57 -9.69 -0.60
CA ASN A 133 -5.23 -10.06 -0.15
C ASN A 133 -4.90 -9.45 1.22
N GLY A 134 -5.82 -8.69 1.83
CA GLY A 134 -5.60 -8.03 3.11
C GLY A 134 -4.80 -6.72 3.00
N TYR A 135 -4.57 -6.21 1.78
CA TYR A 135 -3.88 -4.94 1.58
C TYR A 135 -4.88 -3.83 1.21
N LEU A 136 -4.67 -2.61 1.70
CA LEU A 136 -5.43 -1.44 1.28
C LEU A 136 -5.03 -1.06 -0.15
N PRO A 137 -5.96 -1.07 -1.12
CA PRO A 137 -5.71 -0.42 -2.40
C PRO A 137 -5.46 1.07 -2.21
N LEU A 138 -4.66 1.67 -3.08
CA LEU A 138 -4.46 3.11 -3.13
C LEU A 138 -5.42 3.72 -4.14
N ARG A 139 -6.13 4.77 -3.75
CA ARG A 139 -6.87 5.66 -4.64
C ARG A 139 -5.92 6.78 -5.04
N VAL A 140 -5.63 6.86 -6.32
CA VAL A 140 -4.67 7.82 -6.85
C VAL A 140 -5.33 8.71 -7.88
N THR A 141 -4.82 9.92 -8.05
CA THR A 141 -5.21 10.80 -9.15
C THR A 141 -4.01 11.18 -10.00
N ARG A 142 -4.27 11.41 -11.29
CA ARG A 142 -3.29 11.97 -12.23
C ARG A 142 -3.95 13.10 -13.01
N SER A 143 -3.28 14.23 -13.10
CA SER A 143 -3.70 15.39 -13.89
C SER A 143 -2.81 15.52 -15.11
N CYS A 144 -3.39 15.31 -16.30
CA CYS A 144 -2.66 15.35 -17.57
C CYS A 144 -3.09 16.55 -18.41
N TYR A 145 -2.13 17.28 -18.98
CA TYR A 145 -2.44 18.34 -19.93
C TYR A 145 -2.94 17.74 -21.25
N ASP A 146 -4.15 18.11 -21.66
CA ASP A 146 -4.72 17.77 -22.96
C ASP A 146 -4.53 18.93 -23.93
N ALA A 147 -3.60 18.75 -24.88
CA ALA A 147 -3.28 19.78 -25.87
C ALA A 147 -4.44 20.14 -26.80
N SER A 148 -5.44 19.26 -26.96
CA SER A 148 -6.58 19.51 -27.85
C SER A 148 -7.58 20.49 -27.23
N SER A 149 -7.76 20.44 -25.91
CA SER A 149 -8.63 21.34 -25.15
C SER A 149 -7.86 22.51 -24.52
N GLY A 150 -6.54 22.38 -24.38
CA GLY A 150 -5.68 23.34 -23.69
C GLY A 150 -5.86 23.34 -22.16
N GLN A 151 -6.47 22.29 -21.60
CA GLN A 151 -6.81 22.17 -20.18
C GLN A 151 -6.15 20.93 -19.56
N TYR A 152 -6.07 20.90 -18.23
CA TYR A 152 -5.72 19.69 -17.49
C TYR A 152 -6.95 18.82 -17.28
N VAL A 153 -6.80 17.53 -17.52
CA VAL A 153 -7.83 16.52 -17.26
C VAL A 153 -7.34 15.63 -16.12
N THR A 154 -8.06 15.67 -15.00
CA THR A 154 -7.79 14.82 -13.84
C THR A 154 -8.56 13.51 -13.96
N ARG A 155 -7.87 12.40 -13.74
CA ARG A 155 -8.47 11.07 -13.70
C ARG A 155 -8.14 10.40 -12.37
N GLN A 156 -9.07 9.55 -11.91
CA GLN A 156 -8.91 8.78 -10.69
C GLN A 156 -8.74 7.29 -11.03
N TYR A 157 -7.81 6.65 -10.32
CA TYR A 157 -7.47 5.25 -10.48
C TYR A 157 -7.39 4.55 -9.14
N SER A 158 -7.42 3.22 -9.17
CA SER A 158 -7.05 2.37 -8.05
C SER A 158 -5.75 1.64 -8.38
N VAL A 159 -4.81 1.63 -7.45
CA VAL A 159 -3.59 0.84 -7.54
C VAL A 159 -3.62 -0.22 -6.44
N LYS A 160 -3.34 -1.47 -6.78
CA LYS A 160 -3.42 -2.61 -5.85
C LYS A 160 -2.05 -3.20 -5.59
N TYR A 161 -1.89 -3.77 -4.40
CA TYR A 161 -0.68 -4.48 -4.05
C TYR A 161 -0.66 -5.85 -4.73
N ASN A 162 0.42 -6.14 -5.45
CA ASN A 162 0.62 -7.43 -6.09
C ASN A 162 1.56 -8.28 -5.22
N LEU A 163 1.04 -9.39 -4.70
CA LEU A 163 1.79 -10.33 -3.85
C LEU A 163 2.98 -10.99 -4.57
N GLU A 164 2.89 -11.21 -5.87
CA GLU A 164 3.95 -11.87 -6.65
C GLU A 164 5.17 -10.96 -6.83
N THR A 165 4.93 -9.67 -7.10
CA THR A 165 6.00 -8.68 -7.27
C THR A 165 6.39 -7.99 -5.97
N ALA A 166 5.58 -8.14 -4.92
CA ALA A 166 5.70 -7.40 -3.65
C ALA A 166 5.72 -5.87 -3.83
N LEU A 167 4.94 -5.37 -4.79
CA LEU A 167 4.85 -3.95 -5.16
C LEU A 167 3.40 -3.57 -5.44
N TYR A 168 3.07 -2.28 -5.30
CA TYR A 168 1.87 -1.73 -5.89
C TYR A 168 2.00 -1.71 -7.43
N GLY A 169 0.98 -2.23 -8.10
CA GLY A 169 0.95 -2.43 -9.55
C GLY A 169 0.66 -1.17 -10.37
N PRO A 170 0.27 -1.30 -11.64
CA PRO A 170 -0.14 -0.17 -12.45
C PRO A 170 -1.57 0.29 -12.10
N PRO A 171 -1.97 1.52 -12.47
CA PRO A 171 -3.33 2.01 -12.30
C PRO A 171 -4.38 1.09 -12.94
N ASN A 172 -5.44 0.78 -12.18
CA ASN A 172 -6.55 -0.12 -12.52
C ASN A 172 -6.09 -1.49 -13.05
N ASP A 173 -4.94 -2.00 -12.58
CA ASP A 173 -4.33 -3.25 -13.05
C ASP A 173 -4.06 -3.25 -14.58
N ASN A 174 -3.87 -2.07 -15.18
CA ASN A 174 -3.65 -1.91 -16.62
C ASN A 174 -2.24 -1.39 -16.92
N GLU A 175 -1.39 -2.27 -17.47
CA GLU A 175 -0.02 -1.95 -17.87
C GLU A 175 0.11 -0.74 -18.81
N ALA A 176 -0.87 -0.49 -19.66
CA ALA A 176 -0.85 0.66 -20.57
C ALA A 176 -0.99 2.01 -19.85
N LEU A 177 -1.39 2.00 -18.56
CA LEU A 177 -1.44 3.17 -17.68
C LEU A 177 -0.19 3.32 -16.80
N ARG A 178 0.85 2.49 -16.99
CA ARG A 178 2.07 2.59 -16.18
C ARG A 178 2.78 3.93 -16.39
N ASP A 179 2.91 4.36 -17.65
CA ASP A 179 3.51 5.63 -18.00
C ASP A 179 2.58 6.80 -17.62
N PHE A 180 3.04 7.67 -16.72
CA PHE A 180 2.31 8.85 -16.29
C PHE A 180 1.95 9.74 -17.48
N CYS A 181 0.65 10.00 -17.69
CA CYS A 181 0.14 10.77 -18.82
C CYS A 181 0.65 10.26 -20.17
N GLY A 182 0.86 8.95 -20.31
CA GLY A 182 1.22 8.32 -21.56
C GLY A 182 0.13 8.44 -22.63
N GLY A 183 0.46 8.09 -23.88
CA GLY A 183 -0.47 8.20 -25.00
C GLY A 183 -1.78 7.43 -24.79
N TYR A 184 -1.75 6.28 -24.12
CA TYR A 184 -2.95 5.50 -23.80
C TYR A 184 -3.86 6.23 -22.81
N GLU A 185 -3.30 6.83 -21.75
CA GLU A 185 -4.05 7.61 -20.76
C GLU A 185 -4.67 8.85 -21.39
N GLN A 186 -3.91 9.57 -22.22
CA GLN A 186 -4.38 10.75 -22.93
C GLN A 186 -5.48 10.45 -23.96
N ALA A 187 -5.47 9.25 -24.56
CA ALA A 187 -6.50 8.84 -25.52
C ALA A 187 -7.84 8.48 -24.86
N GLN A 188 -7.89 8.31 -23.53
CA GLN A 188 -9.13 8.01 -22.84
C GLN A 188 -10.00 9.27 -22.69
N PRO A 189 -11.33 9.17 -22.83
CA PRO A 189 -12.22 10.29 -22.56
C PRO A 189 -12.01 10.80 -21.14
N GLY A 190 -11.74 12.09 -21.02
CA GLY A 190 -11.54 12.78 -19.75
C GLY A 190 -12.86 13.06 -19.03
N GLN A 191 -12.82 13.12 -17.70
CA GLN A 191 -13.79 13.94 -16.97
C GLN A 191 -13.17 15.34 -16.81
N ILE A 192 -13.79 16.34 -17.42
CA ILE A 192 -13.41 17.74 -17.19
C ILE A 192 -13.94 18.12 -15.81
N VAL A 193 -13.04 18.32 -14.85
CA VAL A 193 -13.40 18.88 -13.54
C VAL A 193 -13.27 20.40 -13.69
N ASN A 194 -14.41 21.08 -13.84
CA ASN A 194 -14.48 22.55 -13.84
C ASN A 194 -14.46 23.09 -12.40
#